data_AF-A0A449A689-F1
#
_entry.id   AF-A0A449A689-F1
#
_cell.length_a   1.000
_cell.length_b   1.000
_cell.length_c   1.000
_cell.angle_alpha   90.00
_cell.angle_beta   90.00
_cell.angle_gamma   90.00
#
_symmetry.space_group_name_H-M   'P 1'
#
loop_
_entity.id
_entity.type
_entity.pdbx_description
1 polymer ?
#
loop_
_entity_poly.entity_id
_entity_poly.type
_entity_poly.pdbx_seq_one_letter_code
_entity_poly.pdbx_strand_id
1 'polypeptide(L)'
;MQWCKRNKGIYDIYSSKTIDEKPITKINEYDFEDYYITIAGSGANCGKFFYRKGKFSIMQSVWLIVNNQTLSLTNIFIFYLEIKKRWAVLVRE
;
A
#
# COMPACT_ATOMS: atom_id res chain seq x y z
N MET A 1 12.54 6.61 10.45
CA MET A 1 11.63 7.62 11.06
C MET A 1 12.22 9.03 11.14
N GLN A 2 13.51 9.19 11.46
CA GLN A 2 14.12 10.52 11.61
C GLN A 2 14.09 11.35 10.31
N TRP A 3 14.21 10.70 9.15
CA TRP A 3 14.04 11.36 7.84
C TRP A 3 12.62 11.94 7.66
N CYS A 4 11.56 11.15 7.89
CA CYS A 4 10.18 11.64 7.75
C CYS A 4 9.86 12.83 8.68
N LYS A 5 10.49 12.88 9.87
CA LYS A 5 10.32 14.00 10.80
C LYS A 5 10.90 15.32 10.26
N ARG A 6 11.96 15.25 9.45
CA ARG A 6 12.60 16.43 8.82
C ARG A 6 11.91 16.85 7.53
N ASN A 7 11.23 15.92 6.87
CA ASN A 7 10.61 16.10 5.56
C ASN A 7 9.08 16.04 5.67
N LYS A 8 8.48 16.78 6.62
CA LYS A 8 7.02 16.78 6.81
C LYS A 8 6.32 17.43 5.62
N GLY A 9 5.16 16.90 5.25
CA GLY A 9 4.33 17.48 4.19
C GLY A 9 2.94 16.85 4.15
N ILE A 10 2.38 16.74 2.95
CA ILE A 10 0.98 16.34 2.75
C ILE A 10 0.82 14.93 2.17
N TYR A 11 1.88 14.35 1.60
CA TYR A 11 1.83 13.07 0.91
C TYR A 11 2.00 11.92 1.88
N ASP A 12 1.19 10.87 1.70
CA ASP A 12 1.21 9.72 2.58
C ASP A 12 2.47 8.88 2.39
N ILE A 13 3.06 8.39 3.48
CA ILE A 13 4.08 7.35 3.43
C ILE A 13 3.61 6.10 4.18
N TYR A 14 3.78 4.94 3.54
CA TYR A 14 3.37 3.64 4.07
C TYR A 14 4.55 2.74 4.39
N SER A 15 4.39 1.85 5.36
CA SER A 15 5.40 0.84 5.73
C SER A 15 4.76 -0.54 5.88
N SER A 16 5.57 -1.58 6.11
CA SER A 16 5.03 -2.91 6.43
C SER A 16 4.24 -2.94 7.75
N LYS A 17 4.40 -1.93 8.62
CA LYS A 17 3.64 -1.76 9.86
C LYS A 17 2.34 -0.97 9.68
N THR A 18 1.96 -0.62 8.45
CA THR A 18 0.68 0.02 8.16
C THR A 18 -0.48 -0.85 8.65
N ILE A 19 -1.42 -0.24 9.38
CA ILE A 19 -2.63 -0.86 9.91
C ILE A 19 -3.82 -0.10 9.33
N ASP A 20 -4.84 -0.83 8.89
CA ASP A 20 -6.13 -0.28 8.41
C ASP A 20 -5.96 0.86 7.39
N GLU A 21 -5.05 0.67 6.43
CA GLU A 21 -4.75 1.63 5.36
C GLU A 21 -4.17 2.98 5.81
N LYS A 22 -4.04 3.25 7.13
CA LYS A 22 -3.55 4.53 7.64
C LYS A 22 -2.06 4.73 7.37
N PRO A 23 -1.64 5.89 6.83
CA PRO A 23 -0.23 6.18 6.64
C PRO A 23 0.50 6.26 7.98
N ILE A 24 1.79 5.93 7.99
CA ILE A 24 2.60 6.03 9.21
C ILE A 24 2.92 7.49 9.57
N THR A 25 2.95 8.36 8.56
CA THR A 25 3.08 9.82 8.65
C THR A 25 2.87 10.40 7.24
N LYS A 26 2.94 11.72 7.12
CA LYS A 26 3.02 12.42 5.83
C LYS A 26 4.40 13.05 5.61
N ILE A 27 4.79 13.16 4.34
CA ILE A 27 6.05 13.74 3.87
C ILE A 27 5.82 14.75 2.72
N ASN A 28 6.83 15.57 2.41
CA ASN A 28 6.76 16.64 1.40
C ASN A 28 7.04 16.18 -0.04
N GLU A 29 7.46 14.94 -0.23
CA GLU A 29 7.75 14.33 -1.53
C GLU A 29 6.94 13.06 -1.72
N TYR A 30 6.84 12.57 -2.96
CA TYR A 30 6.17 11.32 -3.29
C TYR A 30 6.95 10.57 -4.38
N ASP A 31 6.92 9.25 -4.31
CA ASP A 31 7.59 8.38 -5.29
C ASP A 31 6.60 7.81 -6.33
N PHE A 32 5.31 7.73 -5.96
CA PHE A 32 4.27 7.10 -6.76
C PHE A 32 3.05 8.01 -6.86
N GLU A 33 2.45 8.04 -8.05
CA GLU A 33 1.22 8.74 -8.37
C GLU A 33 0.37 7.82 -9.25
N ASP A 34 -0.95 7.83 -9.02
CA ASP A 34 -1.98 6.99 -9.65
C ASP A 34 -2.49 5.85 -8.72
N TYR A 35 -2.80 4.67 -9.24
CA TYR A 35 -3.38 3.56 -8.49
C TYR A 35 -2.46 2.35 -8.45
N TYR A 36 -2.24 1.83 -7.24
CA TYR A 36 -1.35 0.69 -7.03
C TYR A 36 -1.87 -0.26 -5.96
N ILE A 37 -1.42 -1.50 -6.01
CA ILE A 37 -1.55 -2.44 -4.89
C ILE A 37 -0.20 -2.51 -4.19
N THR A 38 -0.23 -2.33 -2.88
CA THR A 38 0.95 -2.46 -2.01
C THR A 38 0.84 -3.72 -1.15
N ILE A 39 1.96 -4.37 -0.89
CA ILE A 39 2.08 -5.57 -0.07
C ILE A 39 3.07 -5.29 1.06
N ALA A 40 2.66 -5.55 2.31
CA ALA A 40 3.61 -5.54 3.42
C ALA A 40 4.63 -6.69 3.23
N GLY A 41 5.91 -6.35 3.11
CA GLY A 41 6.97 -7.31 2.80
C GLY A 41 7.68 -7.91 4.00
N SER A 42 7.37 -7.46 5.22
CA SER A 42 8.04 -7.93 6.44
C SER A 42 7.21 -7.68 7.70
N GLY A 43 7.56 -8.37 8.80
CA GLY A 43 6.91 -8.20 10.10
C GLY A 43 5.55 -8.90 10.24
N ALA A 44 4.84 -8.63 11.33
CA ALA A 44 3.57 -9.31 11.67
C ALA A 44 2.44 -9.08 10.66
N ASN A 45 2.55 -8.06 9.81
CA ASN A 45 1.58 -7.73 8.77
C ASN A 45 2.02 -8.25 7.39
N CYS A 46 3.09 -9.03 7.28
CA CYS A 46 3.61 -9.55 6.02
C CYS A 46 2.51 -10.24 5.20
N GLY A 47 2.49 -9.99 3.88
CA GLY A 47 1.48 -10.52 2.98
C GLY A 47 0.13 -9.79 2.99
N LYS A 48 -0.07 -8.75 3.82
CA LYS A 48 -1.28 -7.90 3.73
C LYS A 48 -1.23 -6.99 2.51
N PHE A 49 -2.34 -6.96 1.77
CA PHE A 49 -2.53 -6.15 0.58
C PHE A 49 -3.38 -4.91 0.88
N PHE A 50 -2.98 -3.78 0.29
CA PHE A 50 -3.72 -2.53 0.35
C PHE A 50 -3.80 -1.87 -1.03
N TYR A 51 -4.99 -1.41 -1.39
CA TYR A 51 -5.20 -0.57 -2.56
C TYR A 51 -4.83 0.88 -2.22
N ARG A 52 -4.02 1.51 -3.07
CA ARG A 52 -3.54 2.89 -2.90
C ARG A 52 -4.00 3.73 -4.08
N LYS A 53 -4.42 4.95 -3.77
CA LYS A 53 -4.88 5.96 -4.73
C LYS A 53 -4.15 7.27 -4.47
N GLY A 54 -3.69 7.92 -5.53
CA GLY A 54 -3.14 9.27 -5.50
C GLY A 54 -1.63 9.28 -5.28
N LYS A 55 -1.12 10.40 -4.74
CA LYS A 55 0.32 10.63 -4.51
C LYS A 55 0.75 10.08 -3.16
N PHE A 56 1.71 9.15 -3.16
CA PHE A 56 2.26 8.56 -1.94
C PHE A 56 3.68 8.02 -2.12
N SER A 57 4.29 7.64 -1.00
CA SER A 57 5.56 6.93 -0.92
C SER A 57 5.44 5.65 -0.11
N ILE A 58 6.39 4.75 -0.29
CA ILE A 58 6.51 3.53 0.50
C ILE A 58 7.91 3.37 1.07
N MET A 59 8.01 2.79 2.27
CA MET A 59 9.29 2.37 2.81
C MET A 59 9.78 1.08 2.14
N GLN A 60 11.09 0.84 2.19
CA GLN A 60 11.74 -0.36 1.63
C GLN A 60 11.12 -1.71 2.07
N SER A 61 10.44 -1.73 3.22
CA SER A 61 9.72 -2.90 3.73
C SER A 61 8.43 -3.24 2.97
N VAL A 62 8.04 -2.49 1.95
CA VAL A 62 6.78 -2.63 1.22
C VAL A 62 7.09 -2.94 -0.24
N TRP A 63 6.37 -3.91 -0.79
CA TRP A 63 6.41 -4.23 -2.21
C TRP A 63 5.23 -3.58 -2.91
N LEU A 64 5.40 -3.29 -4.19
CA LEU A 64 4.39 -2.64 -5.02
C LEU A 64 4.13 -3.52 -6.24
N ILE A 65 2.86 -3.81 -6.51
CA ILE A 65 2.44 -4.54 -7.70
C ILE A 65 2.26 -3.51 -8.81
N VAL A 66 3.19 -3.51 -9.75
CA VAL A 66 3.09 -2.72 -10.99
C VAL A 66 2.50 -3.62 -12.06
N ASN A 67 1.50 -3.11 -12.75
CA ASN A 67 0.97 -3.75 -13.95
C ASN A 67 1.93 -3.49 -15.13
N ASN A 68 2.54 -4.53 -15.69
CA ASN A 68 3.48 -4.42 -16.82
C ASN A 68 2.81 -4.54 -18.20
N GLN A 69 1.48 -4.70 -18.24
CA GLN A 69 0.68 -4.76 -19.46
C GLN A 69 -0.38 -3.66 -19.43
N THR A 70 -1.01 -3.37 -20.56
CA THR A 70 -2.11 -2.39 -20.69
C THR A 70 -3.42 -2.85 -20.01
N LEU A 71 -3.37 -3.50 -18.84
CA LEU A 71 -4.57 -3.77 -18.06
C LEU A 71 -5.12 -2.44 -17.50
N SER A 72 -6.42 -2.22 -17.67
CA SER A 72 -7.09 -1.02 -17.18
C SER A 72 -7.11 -0.97 -15.65
N LEU A 73 -7.35 0.21 -15.08
CA LEU A 73 -7.58 0.39 -13.63
C LEU A 73 -8.63 -0.58 -13.07
N THR A 74 -9.64 -0.92 -13.87
CA THR A 74 -10.68 -1.91 -13.55
C THR A 74 -10.08 -3.27 -13.23
N ASN A 75 -9.07 -3.72 -13.97
CA ASN A 75 -8.45 -5.02 -13.77
C ASN A 75 -7.62 -5.07 -12.48
N ILE A 76 -6.91 -3.98 -12.14
CA ILE A 76 -6.18 -3.85 -10.87
C ILE A 76 -7.16 -3.91 -9.70
N PHE A 77 -8.28 -3.19 -9.81
CA PHE A 77 -9.30 -3.19 -8.77
C PHE A 77 -9.99 -4.56 -8.61
N ILE A 78 -10.33 -5.24 -9.71
CA ILE A 78 -10.86 -6.61 -9.68
C ILE A 78 -9.85 -7.55 -9.02
N PHE A 79 -8.57 -7.49 -9.39
CA PHE A 79 -7.53 -8.32 -8.79
C PHE A 79 -7.40 -8.09 -7.27
N TYR A 80 -7.46 -6.84 -6.82
CA TYR A 80 -7.50 -6.52 -5.39
C TYR A 80 -8.71 -7.14 -4.68
N LEU A 81 -9.90 -7.05 -5.28
CA LEU A 81 -11.11 -7.66 -4.72
C LEU A 81 -11.00 -9.19 -4.66
N GLU A 82 -10.46 -9.83 -5.70
CA GLU A 82 -10.23 -11.28 -5.72
C GLU A 82 -9.25 -11.73 -4.62
N ILE A 83 -8.18 -10.95 -4.38
CA ILE A 83 -7.29 -11.19 -3.25
C ILE A 83 -8.07 -11.07 -1.93
N LYS A 84 -8.81 -9.97 -1.72
CA LYS A 84 -9.56 -9.79 -0.47
C LYS A 84 -10.59 -10.89 -0.21
N LYS A 85 -11.30 -11.36 -1.24
CA LYS A 85 -12.26 -12.47 -1.14
C LYS A 85 -11.60 -13.76 -0.64
N ARG A 86 -10.41 -14.11 -1.16
CA ARG A 86 -9.69 -15.33 -0.76
C ARG A 86 -9.20 -15.31 0.69
N TRP A 87 -8.93 -14.12 1.25
CA TRP A 87 -8.55 -13.95 2.66
C TRP A 87 -9.72 -13.56 3.58
N ALA A 88 -10.93 -13.41 3.04
CA ALA A 88 -12.17 -13.24 3.81
C ALA A 88 -12.75 -14.57 4.31
N VAL A 89 -12.06 -15.70 4.09
CA VAL A 89 -12.51 -17.01 4.55
C VAL A 89 -12.06 -17.24 6.00
N LEU A 90 -13.06 -17.21 6.89
CA LEU A 90 -13.12 -17.71 8.27
C LEU A 90 -12.29 -16.97 9.33
N VAL A 91 -12.91 -15.96 9.94
CA VAL A 91 -12.89 -15.85 11.41
C VAL A 91 -14.23 -16.41 11.87
N ARG A 92 -14.23 -17.65 12.38
CA ARG A 92 -15.25 -18.10 13.33
C ARG A 92 -14.75 -17.75 14.72
N GLU A 93 -15.71 -17.24 15.51
CA GLU A 93 -15.74 -16.87 16.93
C GLU A 93 -14.59 -17.37 17.82
#